data_AF-A0A3B9L7A9-F1
#
_entry.id   AF-A0A3B9L7A9-F1
#
_cell.length_a   1.000
_cell.length_b   1.000
_cell.length_c   1.000
_cell.angle_alpha   90.00
_cell.angle_beta   90.00
_cell.angle_gamma   90.00
#
_symmetry.space_group_name_H-M   'P 1'
#
loop_
_entity.id
_entity.type
_entity.pdbx_description
1 polymer ?
#
loop_
_entity_poly.entity_id
_entity_poly.type
_entity_poly.pdbx_seq_one_letter_code
_entity_poly.pdbx_strand_id
1 'polypeptide(L)' 'MNKPPRIAITAGEPAGIGLDLCVMLAQHRFDANITIIADQYALLARAAMLNVPLNIQP' A
#
# COMPACT_ATOMS: atom_id res chain seq x y z
N MET A 1 10.09 -12.26 22.97
CA MET A 1 9.25 -12.26 21.74
C MET A 1 9.54 -10.98 20.99
N ASN A 2 10.08 -11.05 19.77
CA ASN A 2 10.44 -9.86 19.00
C ASN A 2 9.16 -9.29 18.35
N LYS A 3 8.90 -7.99 18.54
CA LYS A 3 7.78 -7.31 17.90
C LYS A 3 8.03 -7.26 16.38
N PRO A 4 7.02 -7.49 15.52
CA PRO A 4 7.19 -7.37 14.07
C PRO A 4 7.68 -5.95 13.72
N PRO A 5 8.63 -5.82 12.79
CA PRO A 5 9.17 -4.53 12.39
C PRO A 5 8.07 -3.62 11.86
N ARG A 6 8.23 -2.32 12.09
CA ARG A 6 7.32 -1.28 11.56
C ARG A 6 8.02 -0.60 10.39
N ILE A 7 7.44 -0.70 9.21
CA ILE A 7 8.01 -0.18 7.96
C ILE A 7 7.04 0.85 7.40
N ALA A 8 7.52 2.07 7.16
CA ALA A 8 6.78 3.08 6.45
C ALA A 8 7.26 3.12 4.99
N ILE A 9 6.34 3.04 4.03
CA ILE A 9 6.65 3.13 2.60
C ILE A 9 5.96 4.39 2.06
N THR A 10 6.72 5.27 1.44
CA THR A 10 6.15 6.38 0.66
C THR A 10 5.92 5.91 -0.78
N ALA A 11 4.74 6.17 -1.34
CA ALA A 11 4.41 5.69 -2.68
C ALA A 11 5.17 6.42 -3.82
N GLY A 12 5.96 7.45 -3.48
CA GLY A 12 6.73 8.23 -4.43
C GLY A 12 5.85 9.14 -5.30
N GLU A 13 6.25 9.31 -6.56
CA GLU A 13 5.57 10.17 -7.53
C GLU A 13 4.25 9.53 -8.04
N PRO A 14 3.09 10.21 -7.92
CA PRO A 14 1.79 9.69 -8.36
C PRO A 14 1.67 9.31 -9.84
N ALA A 15 2.49 9.91 -10.71
CA ALA A 15 2.54 9.56 -12.14
C ALA A 15 3.32 8.26 -12.42
N GLY A 16 4.13 7.79 -11.46
CA GLY A 16 4.86 6.53 -11.55
C GLY A 16 4.04 5.31 -11.11
N ILE A 17 4.68 4.15 -11.06
CA ILE A 17 4.06 2.87 -10.69
C ILE A 17 4.00 2.63 -9.18
N GLY A 18 4.49 3.56 -8.35
CA GLY A 18 4.64 3.32 -6.90
C GLY A 18 3.32 3.07 -6.17
N LEU A 19 2.23 3.74 -6.59
CA LEU A 19 0.88 3.47 -6.08
C LEU A 19 0.41 2.07 -6.46
N ASP A 20 0.58 1.67 -7.71
CA ASP A 20 0.20 0.35 -8.21
C ASP A 20 0.94 -0.76 -7.44
N LEU A 21 2.25 -0.58 -7.21
CA LEU A 21 3.06 -1.49 -6.39
C LEU A 21 2.58 -1.53 -4.93
N CYS A 22 2.22 -0.39 -4.32
CA CYS A 22 1.67 -0.37 -2.96
C CYS A 22 0.34 -1.12 -2.87
N VAL A 23 -0.53 -0.95 -3.87
CA VAL A 23 -1.81 -1.67 -3.95
C VAL A 23 -1.60 -3.17 -4.11
N MET A 24 -0.67 -3.59 -4.98
CA MET A 24 -0.31 -5.00 -5.15
C MET A 24 0.34 -5.57 -3.88
N LEU A 25 1.19 -4.80 -3.21
CA LEU A 25 1.85 -5.19 -1.96
C LEU A 25 0.82 -5.51 -0.87
N ALA A 26 -0.30 -4.78 -0.80
CA ALA A 26 -1.38 -5.04 0.14
C ALA A 26 -2.06 -6.43 -0.01
N GLN A 27 -1.86 -7.11 -1.14
CA GLN A 27 -2.40 -8.46 -1.39
C GLN A 27 -1.53 -9.58 -0.77
N HIS A 28 -0.36 -9.24 -0.25
CA HIS A 28 0.58 -10.19 0.35
C HIS A 28 0.65 -10.04 1.86
N ARG A 29 0.88 -11.15 2.57
CA ARG A 29 1.15 -11.14 4.00
C ARG A 29 2.66 -11.03 4.24
N PHE A 30 3.04 -10.16 5.18
CA PHE A 30 4.41 -9.98 5.61
C PHE A 30 4.50 -10.20 7.13
N ASP A 31 5.65 -10.66 7.60
CA ASP A 31 5.99 -10.64 9.04
C ASP A 31 6.47 -9.24 9.46
N ALA A 32 5.66 -8.22 9.13
CA ALA A 32 5.96 -6.82 9.34
C ALA A 32 4.65 -6.01 9.37
N ASN A 33 4.64 -4.92 10.13
CA ASN A 33 3.58 -3.92 10.09
C ASN A 33 3.97 -2.84 9.07
N ILE A 34 3.35 -2.89 7.89
CA ILE A 34 3.65 -1.96 6.79
C ILE A 34 2.59 -0.85 6.76
N THR A 35 3.04 0.40 6.81
CA THR A 35 2.20 1.59 6.67
C THR A 35 2.56 2.30 5.37
N ILE A 36 1.57 2.48 4.49
CA ILE A 36 1.74 3.25 3.25
C ILE A 36 1.42 4.72 3.52
N ILE A 37 2.35 5.61 3.18
CA ILE A 37 2.18 7.06 3.22
C ILE A 37 1.96 7.54 1.79
N ALA A 38 0.69 7.77 1.45
CA ALA A 38 0.25 8.23 0.15
C ALA A 38 -1.15 8.86 0.27
N ASP A 39 -1.64 9.46 -0.82
CA ASP A 39 -3.04 9.83 -0.94
C ASP A 39 -3.92 8.56 -1.01
N GLN A 40 -4.84 8.42 -0.05
CA GLN A 40 -5.73 7.26 0.03
C GLN A 40 -6.67 7.12 -1.17
N TYR A 41 -7.12 8.23 -1.76
CA TYR A 41 -8.01 8.22 -2.92
C TYR A 41 -7.25 7.80 -4.16
N ALA A 42 -5.98 8.20 -4.28
CA ALA A 42 -5.11 7.73 -5.36
C ALA A 42 -4.90 6.20 -5.29
N LEU A 43 -4.68 5.65 -4.09
CA LEU A 43 -4.57 4.20 -3.89
C LEU A 43 -5.86 3.46 -4.27
N LEU A 44 -7.02 3.95 -3.83
CA LEU A 44 -8.32 3.36 -4.16
C LEU A 44 -8.60 3.42 -5.67
N ALA A 45 -8.27 4.53 -6.33
CA ALA A 45 -8.40 4.67 -7.78
C ALA A 45 -7.53 3.65 -8.52
N ARG A 46 -6.26 3.47 -8.10
CA ARG A 46 -5.38 2.44 -8.69
C ARG A 46 -5.88 1.03 -8.44
N ALA A 47 -6.39 0.72 -7.25
CA ALA A 47 -7.00 -0.57 -6.96
C ALA A 47 -8.20 -0.88 -7.87
N ALA A 48 -9.06 0.11 -8.11
CA ALA A 48 -10.17 -0.02 -9.05
C ALA A 48 -9.69 -0.25 -10.49
N MET A 49 -8.69 0.50 -10.95
CA MET A 49 -8.11 0.33 -12.30
C MET A 49 -7.45 -1.04 -12.50
N LEU A 50 -6.82 -1.57 -11.45
CA LEU A 50 -6.16 -2.88 -11.46
C LEU A 50 -7.13 -4.04 -11.16
N ASN A 51 -8.39 -3.73 -10.86
CA ASN A 51 -9.43 -4.69 -10.46
C ASN A 51 -9.01 -5.57 -9.28
N VAL A 52 -8.40 -4.97 -8.25
CA VAL A 52 -7.98 -5.65 -7.02
C VAL A 52 -8.69 -5.06 -5.80
N PRO A 53 -9.06 -5.88 -4.81
CA PRO A 53 -9.70 -5.38 -3.60
C PRO A 53 -8.68 -4.62 -2.75
N LEU A 54 -9.06 -3.44 -2.26
CA LEU A 54 -8.25 -2.69 -1.32
C LEU A 54 -9.14 -2.15 -0.20
N ASN A 55 -8.73 -2.39 1.05
CA ASN A 55 -9.34 -1.79 2.23
C ASN A 55 -8.29 -0.97 2.96
N ILE A 56 -8.59 0.31 3.20
CA ILE A 56 -7.70 1.24 3.89
C ILE A 56 -8.20 1.42 5.32
N GLN A 57 -7.29 1.29 6.28
CA GLN A 57 -7.56 1.54 7.70
C GLN A 57 -6.80 2.80 8.14
N PRO A 58 -7.45 3.71 8.88
CA PRO A 58 -6.80 4.91 9.45
C PRO A 58 -5.77 4.57 10.54
#